data_AF-A0AAU3PIN3-F1
#
_entry.id   AF-A0AAU3PIN3-F1
#
_cell.length_a   1.000
_cell.length_b   1.000
_cell.length_c   1.000
_cell.angle_alpha   90.00
_cell.angle_beta   90.00
_cell.angle_gamma   90.00
#
_symmetry.space_group_name_H-M   'P 1'
#
loop_
_entity.id
_entity.type
_entity.pdbx_description
1 polymer ?
#
loop_
_entity_poly.entity_id
_entity_poly.type
_entity_poly.pdbx_seq_one_letter_code
_entity_poly.pdbx_strand_id
1 'polypeptide(L)'
;MHRLAREQPDVPSPAGDERAAELLKCVEELRARQARGELRGDIDVGVLFLVFFAASVAPVALRSITREFTQQDPGSEEFIDHYADQVARIMAVIGDAAAVEDTHAPEPTEPSGG
;
A
#
# COMPACT_ATOMS: atom_id res chain seq x y z
N MET A 1 -9.72 -43.12 24.39
CA MET A 1 -9.92 -43.29 22.93
C MET A 1 -9.35 -42.06 22.23
N HIS A 2 -8.03 -42.03 22.00
CA HIS A 2 -7.33 -40.94 21.31
C HIS A 2 -7.83 -40.85 19.86
N ARG A 3 -8.55 -39.77 19.52
CA ARG A 3 -8.83 -39.41 18.13
C ARG A 3 -7.52 -38.86 17.57
N LEU A 4 -6.77 -39.70 16.87
CA LEU A 4 -5.64 -39.27 16.05
C LEU A 4 -6.18 -38.21 15.09
N ALA A 5 -5.74 -36.96 15.28
CA ALA A 5 -5.89 -35.92 14.29
C ALA A 5 -5.26 -36.45 13.01
N ARG A 6 -6.07 -36.74 11.99
CA ARG A 6 -5.54 -36.77 10.63
C ARG A 6 -5.01 -35.38 10.39
N GLU A 7 -3.69 -35.20 10.42
CA GLU A 7 -3.04 -34.17 9.62
C GLU A 7 -3.50 -34.43 8.19
N GLN A 8 -4.50 -33.66 7.77
CA GLN A 8 -4.82 -33.57 6.36
C GLN A 8 -3.59 -32.94 5.71
N PRO A 9 -3.02 -33.57 4.67
CA PRO A 9 -1.92 -32.94 3.94
C PRO A 9 -2.39 -31.56 3.50
N ASP A 10 -1.54 -30.56 3.71
CA ASP A 10 -1.73 -29.18 3.29
C ASP A 10 -1.64 -29.13 1.74
N VAL A 11 -2.59 -29.78 1.07
CA VAL A 11 -2.71 -29.75 -0.37
C VAL A 11 -3.22 -28.35 -0.70
N PRO A 12 -2.42 -27.53 -1.41
CA PRO A 12 -2.86 -26.22 -1.82
C PRO A 12 -4.16 -26.38 -2.60
N SER A 13 -5.20 -25.65 -2.18
CA SER A 13 -6.44 -25.63 -2.94
C SER A 13 -6.17 -24.92 -4.27
N PRO A 14 -6.63 -25.44 -5.42
CA PRO A 14 -6.44 -24.76 -6.70
C PRO A 14 -7.00 -23.33 -6.73
N ALA A 15 -8.05 -23.05 -5.95
CA ALA A 15 -8.58 -21.69 -5.78
C ALA A 15 -7.66 -20.78 -4.96
N GLY A 16 -6.90 -21.35 -4.01
CA GLY A 16 -5.86 -20.64 -3.26
C GLY A 16 -4.66 -20.30 -4.14
N ASP A 17 -4.27 -21.22 -5.01
CA ASP A 17 -3.17 -21.03 -5.96
C ASP A 17 -3.47 -19.94 -6.98
N GLU A 18 -4.69 -19.91 -7.53
CA GLU A 18 -5.12 -18.88 -8.49
C GLU A 18 -5.14 -17.49 -7.84
N ARG A 19 -5.69 -17.36 -6.63
CA ARG A 19 -5.69 -16.11 -5.89
C ARG A 19 -4.27 -15.66 -5.54
N ALA A 20 -3.40 -16.57 -5.13
CA ALA A 20 -2.00 -16.26 -4.88
C ALA A 20 -1.29 -15.76 -6.15
N ALA A 21 -1.55 -16.39 -7.29
CA ALA A 21 -1.00 -15.97 -8.58
C ALA A 21 -1.49 -14.58 -9.01
N GLU A 22 -2.76 -14.23 -8.76
CA GLU A 22 -3.28 -12.88 -9.02
C GLU A 22 -2.59 -11.82 -8.15
N LEU A 23 -2.45 -12.09 -6.84
CA LEU A 23 -1.77 -11.16 -5.93
C LEU A 23 -0.29 -10.98 -6.32
N LEU A 24 0.38 -12.04 -6.75
CA LEU A 24 1.76 -11.97 -7.23
C LEU A 24 1.88 -11.10 -8.50
N LYS A 25 0.95 -11.23 -9.46
CA LYS A 25 0.92 -10.36 -10.65
C LYS A 25 0.80 -8.88 -10.28
N CYS A 26 -0.01 -8.53 -9.27
CA CYS A 26 -0.12 -7.15 -8.79
C CYS A 26 1.23 -6.63 -8.24
N VAL A 27 1.95 -7.46 -7.50
CA VAL A 27 3.27 -7.11 -6.95
C VAL A 27 4.31 -6.96 -8.06
N GLU A 28 4.28 -7.83 -9.07
CA GLU A 28 5.16 -7.74 -10.25
C GLU A 28 4.93 -6.44 -11.04
N GLU A 29 3.69 -6.01 -11.23
CA GLU A 29 3.36 -4.74 -11.87
C GLU A 29 3.92 -3.56 -11.07
N LEU A 30 3.76 -3.54 -9.74
CA LEU A 30 4.33 -2.50 -8.90
C LEU A 30 5.87 -2.47 -8.96
N ARG A 31 6.51 -3.64 -9.03
CA ARG A 31 7.96 -3.73 -9.19
C ARG A 31 8.41 -3.18 -10.55
N ALA A 32 7.65 -3.42 -11.62
CA ALA A 32 7.90 -2.84 -12.94
C ALA A 32 7.75 -1.31 -12.93
N ARG A 33 6.75 -0.77 -12.23
CA ARG A 33 6.57 0.68 -12.03
C ARG A 33 7.71 1.31 -11.24
N GLN A 34 8.16 0.65 -10.18
CA GLN A 34 9.33 1.07 -9.40
C GLN A 34 10.60 1.09 -10.24
N ALA A 35 10.82 0.09 -11.11
CA ALA A 35 11.96 0.05 -12.03
C ALA A 35 11.95 1.21 -13.06
N ARG A 36 10.77 1.78 -13.36
CA ARG A 36 10.61 2.98 -14.20
C ARG A 36 10.76 4.30 -13.43
N GLY A 37 10.97 4.24 -12.12
CA GLY A 37 11.06 5.43 -11.27
C GLY A 37 9.71 6.05 -10.90
N GLU A 38 8.58 5.37 -11.16
CA GLU A 38 7.24 5.87 -10.78
C GLU A 38 6.96 5.71 -9.29
N LEU A 39 7.74 4.88 -8.60
CA LEU A 39 7.68 4.65 -7.16
C LEU A 39 9.09 4.76 -6.60
N ARG A 40 9.23 5.24 -5.37
CA ARG A 40 10.54 5.33 -4.72
C ARG A 40 11.21 3.96 -4.64
N GLY A 41 12.51 3.92 -4.92
CA GLY A 41 13.31 2.68 -4.89
C GLY A 41 13.57 2.12 -3.49
N ASP A 42 13.37 2.92 -2.44
CA ASP A 42 13.61 2.53 -1.04
C ASP A 42 12.42 1.81 -0.37
N ILE A 43 11.31 1.64 -1.09
CA ILE A 43 10.09 1.01 -0.58
C ILE A 43 9.97 -0.43 -1.07
N ASP A 44 9.69 -1.36 -0.15
CA ASP A 44 9.29 -2.72 -0.52
C ASP A 44 7.88 -2.71 -1.13
N VAL A 45 7.78 -2.99 -2.43
CA VAL A 45 6.51 -2.97 -3.18
C VAL A 45 5.53 -4.08 -2.76
N GLY A 46 6.02 -5.19 -2.22
CA GLY A 46 5.17 -6.26 -1.68
C GLY A 46 4.51 -5.84 -0.38
N VAL A 47 5.27 -5.20 0.52
CA VAL A 47 4.74 -4.61 1.76
C VAL A 47 3.78 -3.45 1.44
N LEU A 48 4.13 -2.61 0.46
CA LEU A 48 3.25 -1.53 -0.02
C LEU A 48 1.90 -2.09 -0.48
N PHE A 49 1.91 -3.10 -1.35
CA PHE A 49 0.68 -3.74 -1.82
C PHE A 49 -0.16 -4.30 -0.67
N LEU A 50 0.48 -4.98 0.29
CA LEU A 50 -0.21 -5.52 1.47
C LEU A 50 -0.90 -4.42 2.30
N VAL A 51 -0.23 -3.29 2.53
CA VAL A 51 -0.79 -2.15 3.25
C VAL A 51 -2.00 -1.57 2.53
N PHE A 52 -1.91 -1.34 1.22
CA PHE A 52 -3.03 -0.78 0.45
C PHE A 52 -4.18 -1.79 0.24
N PHE A 53 -3.87 -3.08 0.16
CA PHE A 53 -4.88 -4.14 0.20
C PHE A 53 -5.61 -4.16 1.55
N ALA A 54 -4.89 -4.07 2.67
CA ALA A 54 -5.49 -3.97 3.99
C ALA A 54 -6.35 -2.71 4.13
N ALA A 55 -5.87 -1.58 3.61
CA ALA A 55 -6.61 -0.32 3.59
C ALA A 55 -7.92 -0.45 2.78
N SER A 56 -7.94 -1.12 1.64
CA SER A 56 -9.15 -1.26 0.83
C SER A 56 -10.24 -2.11 1.51
N VAL A 57 -9.85 -3.10 2.31
CA VAL A 57 -10.81 -3.96 3.04
C VAL A 57 -11.21 -3.38 4.40
N ALA A 58 -10.43 -2.45 4.97
CA ALA A 58 -10.63 -1.93 6.32
C ALA A 58 -12.04 -1.36 6.59
N PRO A 59 -12.68 -0.57 5.70
CA PRO A 59 -14.04 -0.09 5.90
C PRO A 59 -15.08 -1.18 6.14
N VAL A 60 -14.86 -2.38 5.58
CA VAL A 60 -15.79 -3.51 5.66
C VAL A 60 -15.40 -4.47 6.77
N ALA A 61 -14.10 -4.77 6.90
CA ALA A 61 -13.59 -5.74 7.86
C ALA A 61 -13.53 -5.18 9.30
N LEU A 62 -13.34 -3.85 9.45
CA LEU A 62 -13.06 -3.19 10.73
C LEU A 62 -14.11 -2.12 11.06
N ARG A 63 -15.38 -2.33 10.71
CA ARG A 63 -16.45 -1.32 10.82
C ARG A 63 -16.55 -0.61 12.17
N SER A 64 -16.41 -1.32 13.29
CA SER A 64 -16.48 -0.71 14.63
C SER A 64 -15.33 0.27 14.86
N ILE A 65 -14.11 -0.16 14.53
CA ILE A 65 -12.88 0.64 14.67
C ILE A 65 -12.91 1.83 13.71
N THR A 66 -13.33 1.62 12.47
CA THR A 66 -13.49 2.70 11.49
C THR A 66 -14.43 3.77 12.01
N ARG A 67 -15.60 3.37 12.54
CA ARG A 67 -16.56 4.31 13.15
C ARG A 67 -15.95 5.06 14.34
N GLU A 68 -15.19 4.39 15.19
CA GLU A 68 -14.54 5.01 16.34
C GLU A 68 -13.47 6.02 15.92
N PHE A 69 -12.68 5.73 14.89
CA PHE A 69 -11.60 6.61 14.44
C PHE A 69 -12.12 7.81 13.66
N THR A 70 -13.11 7.60 12.79
CA THR A 70 -13.54 8.63 11.83
C THR A 70 -14.81 9.34 12.28
N GLN A 71 -15.52 8.81 13.29
CA GLN A 71 -16.82 9.31 13.75
C GLN A 71 -17.88 9.35 12.62
N GLN A 72 -17.67 8.59 11.54
CA GLN A 72 -18.55 8.50 10.38
C GLN A 72 -19.15 7.08 10.25
N ASP A 73 -20.20 6.93 9.43
CA ASP A 73 -20.71 5.61 9.07
C ASP A 73 -19.84 4.95 8.00
N PRO A 74 -19.16 3.82 8.27
CA PRO A 74 -18.27 3.18 7.29
C PRO A 74 -18.98 2.65 6.04
N GLY A 75 -20.31 2.60 6.04
CA GLY A 75 -21.12 2.18 4.89
C GLY A 75 -21.72 3.34 4.10
N SER A 76 -21.49 4.59 4.48
CA SER A 76 -22.00 5.73 3.73
C SER A 76 -21.13 6.03 2.51
N GLU A 77 -21.77 6.49 1.43
CA GLU A 77 -21.07 6.92 0.20
C GLU A 77 -20.08 8.05 0.49
N GLU A 78 -20.50 9.03 1.30
CA GLU A 78 -19.65 10.15 1.74
C GLU A 78 -18.36 9.68 2.46
N PHE A 79 -18.46 8.66 3.31
CA PHE A 79 -17.29 8.10 3.97
C PHE A 79 -16.37 7.41 2.97
N ILE A 80 -16.94 6.61 2.05
CA ILE A 80 -16.17 5.87 1.05
C ILE A 80 -15.40 6.83 0.14
N ASP A 81 -16.05 7.89 -0.33
CA ASP A 81 -15.43 8.91 -1.17
C ASP A 81 -14.30 9.63 -0.42
N HIS A 82 -14.58 10.09 0.81
CA HIS A 82 -13.59 10.74 1.65
C HIS A 82 -12.39 9.81 1.94
N TYR A 83 -12.64 8.55 2.27
CA TYR A 83 -11.61 7.57 2.56
C TYR A 83 -10.74 7.27 1.35
N ALA A 84 -11.36 7.07 0.17
CA ALA A 84 -10.66 6.83 -1.08
C ALA A 84 -9.74 8.02 -1.45
N ASP A 85 -10.24 9.25 -1.31
CA ASP A 85 -9.46 10.48 -1.53
C ASP A 85 -8.23 10.54 -0.62
N GLN A 86 -8.40 10.20 0.66
CA GLN A 86 -7.31 10.22 1.64
C GLN A 86 -6.27 9.13 1.35
N VAL A 87 -6.70 7.91 0.99
CA VAL A 87 -5.80 6.82 0.57
C VAL A 87 -5.03 7.20 -0.70
N ALA A 88 -5.69 7.85 -1.68
CA ALA A 88 -5.04 8.32 -2.89
C ALA A 88 -3.96 9.38 -2.60
N ARG A 89 -4.21 10.31 -1.66
CA ARG A 89 -3.21 11.30 -1.21
C ARG A 89 -2.00 10.66 -0.56
N ILE A 90 -2.19 9.63 0.26
CA ILE A 90 -1.09 8.87 0.88
C ILE A 90 -0.24 8.19 -0.20
N MET A 91 -0.87 7.58 -1.20
CA MET A 91 -0.16 6.95 -2.31
C MET A 91 0.61 7.98 -3.15
N ALA A 92 0.04 9.18 -3.36
CA ALA A 92 0.73 10.25 -4.09
C ALA A 92 2.02 10.67 -3.39
N VAL A 93 2.02 10.85 -2.07
CA VAL A 93 3.24 11.17 -1.29
C VAL A 93 4.32 10.09 -1.45
N ILE A 94 3.91 8.84 -1.55
CA ILE A 94 4.81 7.70 -1.77
C ILE A 94 5.39 7.70 -3.19
N GLY A 95 4.62 8.09 -4.20
CA GLY A 95 5.08 8.19 -5.59
C GLY A 95 5.92 9.44 -5.90
N ASP A 96 5.68 10.54 -5.20
CA ASP A 96 6.21 11.87 -5.55
C ASP A 96 7.62 12.17 -5.01
N ALA A 97 8.20 11.33 -4.14
CA ALA A 97 9.52 11.63 -3.58
C ALA A 97 10.70 11.49 -4.58
N ALA A 98 10.42 11.19 -5.85
CA ALA A 98 11.38 11.34 -6.95
C ALA A 98 11.77 12.81 -7.21
N ALA A 99 11.00 13.79 -6.70
CA ALA A 99 11.24 15.22 -6.93
C ALA A 99 12.06 15.94 -5.83
N VAL A 100 12.33 15.31 -4.68
CA VAL A 100 12.92 16.03 -3.52
C VAL A 100 14.45 16.08 -3.55
N GLU A 101 15.14 15.31 -4.41
CA GLU A 101 16.61 15.33 -4.50
C GLU A 101 17.22 16.44 -5.39
N ASP A 102 16.41 17.23 -6.12
CA ASP A 102 16.94 18.30 -7.00
C ASP A 102 16.95 19.71 -6.36
N THR A 103 16.54 19.87 -5.09
CA THR A 103 16.53 21.19 -4.42
C THR A 103 17.55 21.26 -3.27
N HIS A 104 18.84 21.12 -3.59
CA HIS A 104 19.90 21.83 -2.85
C HIS A 104 21.15 22.00 -3.73
N ALA A 105 21.08 22.90 -4.71
CA ALA A 105 22.30 23.50 -5.23
C ALA A 105 22.82 24.48 -4.16
N PRO A 106 24.06 24.36 -3.65
CA PRO A 106 24.64 25.41 -2.82
C PRO A 106 24.84 26.66 -3.68
N GLU A 107 24.32 27.80 -3.21
CA GLU A 107 24.56 29.11 -3.80
C GLU A 107 26.08 29.32 -4.05
N PRO A 108 26.50 29.81 -5.23
CA PRO A 108 27.86 30.27 -5.39
C PRO A 108 28.06 31.49 -4.50
N THR A 109 28.87 31.32 -3.46
CA THR A 109 29.29 32.41 -2.58
C THR A 109 30.11 33.40 -3.40
N GLU A 110 29.50 34.48 -3.89
CA GLU A 110 30.24 35.62 -4.42
C GLU A 110 30.99 36.31 -3.27
N PRO A 111 32.33 36.43 -3.31
CA PRO A 111 33.02 37.26 -2.34
C PRO A 111 32.80 38.73 -2.70
N SER A 112 32.02 39.40 -1.87
CA SER A 112 31.96 40.86 -1.79
C SER A 112 33.25 41.40 -1.16
N GLY A 113 33.96 42.29 -1.87
CA GLY A 113 34.87 43.27 -1.26
C GLY A 113 36.34 43.18 -1.69
N GLY A 114 36.79 44.21 -2.40
CA GLY A 114 38.18 44.51 -2.75
C GLY A 114 38.30 45.65 -3.73
#